data_AF-A0A848YHK2-F1
#
_entry.id   AF-A0A848YHK2-F1
#
_cell.length_a   1.000
_cell.length_b   1.000
_cell.length_c   1.000
_cell.angle_alpha   90.00
_cell.angle_beta   90.00
_cell.angle_gamma   90.00
#
_symmetry.space_group_name_H-M   'P 1'
#
loop_
_entity.id
_entity.type
_entity.pdbx_description
1 polymer ?
#
loop_
_entity_poly.entity_id
_entity_poly.type
_entity_poly.pdbx_seq_one_letter_code
_entity_poly.pdbx_strand_id
1 'polypeptide(L)'
;MKRFILAVAMGLLPASLCAQEALPDSAQPEQVSPEQDLDRALFVALMGGKADEERKASVAAVMTYFIGRYEAISGSDFGTAASERLKQVKLVDIFAQDEVCLPRLQILGTKMGEYGEIFKGSQAEQQNQNSPND
;
A
#
# COMPACT_ATOMS: atom_id res chain seq x y z
N MET A 1 52.84 33.88 18.08
CA MET A 1 52.63 35.18 18.75
C MET A 1 51.31 35.14 19.52
N LYS A 2 51.24 35.93 20.59
CA LYS A 2 50.20 36.00 21.63
C LYS A 2 48.81 36.46 21.13
N ARG A 3 47.78 35.78 21.66
CA ARG A 3 46.52 36.25 22.33
C ARG A 3 45.86 37.56 21.88
N PHE A 4 44.53 37.54 21.68
CA PHE A 4 43.46 38.46 22.19
C PHE A 4 42.10 37.80 21.79
N ILE A 5 41.19 37.32 22.66
CA ILE A 5 40.29 37.89 23.71
C ILE A 5 39.08 38.70 23.17
N LEU A 6 37.86 38.30 23.62
CA LEU A 6 36.55 39.00 23.69
C LEU A 6 35.80 39.27 22.36
N ALA A 7 34.47 39.37 22.25
CA ALA A 7 33.36 39.36 23.19
C ALA A 7 32.02 39.02 22.47
N VAL A 8 31.04 38.71 23.30
CA VAL A 8 29.57 38.60 23.12
C VAL A 8 28.96 39.52 22.05
N ALA A 9 28.10 38.95 21.20
CA ALA A 9 26.96 39.65 20.63
C ALA A 9 25.72 38.76 20.78
N MET A 10 24.92 39.05 21.80
CA MET A 10 23.51 38.65 21.90
C MET A 10 22.77 39.29 20.71
N GLY A 11 22.78 38.60 19.58
CA GLY A 11 21.98 38.95 18.41
C GLY A 11 20.58 38.39 18.58
N LEU A 12 19.61 39.29 18.70
CA LEU A 12 18.17 39.05 18.61
C LEU A 12 17.85 38.00 17.53
N LEU A 13 17.48 36.79 17.94
CA LEU A 13 16.81 35.86 17.05
C LEU A 13 15.37 36.36 16.88
N PRO A 14 14.93 36.69 15.66
CA PRO A 14 13.52 36.93 15.42
C PRO A 14 12.79 35.64 15.82
N ALA A 15 11.68 35.81 16.53
CA ALA A 15 10.69 34.76 16.70
C ALA A 15 10.14 34.41 15.31
N SER A 16 10.89 33.60 14.56
CA SER A 16 10.36 32.77 13.50
C SER A 16 9.49 31.76 14.23
N LEU A 17 8.25 32.18 14.47
CA LEU A 17 7.13 31.30 14.71
C LEU A 17 7.02 30.44 13.44
N CYS A 18 7.88 29.43 13.34
CA CYS A 18 7.59 28.27 12.51
C CYS A 18 6.32 27.70 13.12
N ALA A 19 5.19 28.12 12.57
CA ALA A 19 4.03 27.28 12.49
C ALA A 19 4.53 25.97 11.85
N GLN A 20 4.96 25.04 12.70
CA GLN A 20 4.85 23.63 12.40
C GLN A 20 3.34 23.41 12.27
N GLU A 21 2.83 23.64 11.07
CA GLU A 21 1.75 22.80 10.60
C GLU A 21 2.26 21.37 10.82
N ALA A 22 1.74 20.76 11.89
CA ALA A 22 1.84 19.34 12.07
C ALA A 22 1.15 18.74 10.84
N LEU A 23 1.93 18.49 9.79
CA LEU A 23 1.53 17.62 8.72
C LEU A 23 0.98 16.37 9.41
N PRO A 24 -0.24 15.93 9.07
CA PRO A 24 -0.77 14.70 9.62
C PRO A 24 0.32 13.66 9.38
N ASP A 25 0.75 13.04 10.48
CA ASP A 25 1.76 11.99 10.52
C ASP A 25 1.50 11.07 9.33
N SER A 26 2.28 11.28 8.27
CA SER A 26 2.07 10.59 7.02
C SER A 26 2.56 9.21 7.32
N ALA A 27 1.61 8.34 7.68
CA ALA A 27 1.83 6.98 8.12
C ALA A 27 3.01 6.42 7.33
N GLN A 28 4.15 6.27 8.00
CA GLN A 28 5.36 5.71 7.41
C GLN A 28 4.92 4.45 6.68
N PRO A 29 5.21 4.30 5.37
CA PRO A 29 4.75 3.14 4.62
C PRO A 29 5.27 1.91 5.37
N GLU A 30 4.35 1.17 5.98
CA GLU A 30 4.70 0.03 6.83
C GLU A 30 5.60 -0.88 6.01
N GLN A 31 6.82 -1.08 6.48
CA GLN A 31 7.84 -1.82 5.74
C GLN A 31 7.50 -3.30 5.83
N VAL A 32 6.62 -3.72 4.94
CA VAL A 32 6.15 -5.10 4.81
C VAL A 32 7.27 -5.95 4.25
N SER A 33 7.56 -7.08 4.89
CA SER A 33 8.55 -8.02 4.36
C SER A 33 8.00 -8.79 3.15
N PRO A 34 8.86 -9.25 2.22
CA PRO A 34 8.41 -10.11 1.12
C PRO A 34 7.63 -11.33 1.60
N GLU A 35 8.03 -11.95 2.70
CA GLU A 35 7.36 -13.13 3.27
C GLU A 35 5.92 -12.82 3.71
N GLN A 36 5.67 -11.61 4.19
CA GLN A 36 4.31 -11.17 4.51
C GLN A 36 3.45 -11.00 3.25
N ASP A 37 4.02 -10.51 2.15
CA ASP A 37 3.30 -10.42 0.86
C ASP A 37 3.06 -11.83 0.27
N LEU A 38 4.01 -12.77 0.43
CA LEU A 38 3.84 -14.18 0.08
C LEU A 38 2.69 -14.83 0.87
N ASP A 39 2.68 -14.69 2.20
CA ASP A 39 1.64 -15.25 3.06
C ASP A 39 0.26 -14.61 2.78
N ARG A 40 0.22 -13.31 2.45
CA ARG A 40 -1.02 -12.61 2.04
C ARG A 40 -1.57 -13.14 0.72
N ALA A 41 -0.73 -13.31 -0.29
CA ALA A 41 -1.15 -13.86 -1.57
C ALA A 41 -1.68 -15.29 -1.41
N LEU A 42 -1.01 -16.12 -0.60
CA LEU A 42 -1.47 -17.47 -0.24
C LEU A 42 -2.82 -17.45 0.48
N PHE A 43 -2.98 -16.58 1.47
CA PHE A 43 -4.25 -16.41 2.20
C PHE A 43 -5.39 -16.02 1.25
N VAL A 44 -5.18 -15.04 0.38
CA VAL A 44 -6.17 -14.58 -0.60
C VAL A 44 -6.51 -15.69 -1.61
N ALA A 45 -5.51 -16.44 -2.09
CA ALA A 45 -5.74 -17.57 -2.99
C ALA A 45 -6.60 -18.67 -2.33
N LEU A 46 -6.31 -19.00 -1.06
CA LEU A 46 -7.04 -20.00 -0.29
C LEU A 46 -8.49 -19.59 0.00
N MET A 47 -8.72 -18.33 0.35
CA MET A 47 -10.08 -17.78 0.48
C MET A 47 -10.80 -17.72 -0.87
N GLY A 48 -10.06 -17.35 -1.91
CA GLY A 48 -10.53 -17.18 -3.28
C GLY A 48 -11.14 -18.43 -3.90
N GLY A 49 -10.68 -19.61 -3.49
CA GLY A 49 -11.27 -20.89 -3.92
C GLY A 49 -12.75 -21.06 -3.58
N LYS A 50 -13.31 -20.22 -2.69
CA LYS A 50 -14.73 -20.21 -2.32
C LYS A 50 -15.46 -18.93 -2.74
N ALA A 51 -14.81 -18.05 -3.50
CA ALA A 51 -15.43 -16.81 -3.96
C ALA A 51 -16.51 -17.07 -5.01
N ASP A 52 -17.62 -16.34 -4.92
CA ASP A 52 -18.63 -16.25 -5.98
C ASP A 52 -18.07 -15.54 -7.23
N GLU A 53 -18.79 -15.65 -8.36
CA GLU A 53 -18.34 -15.07 -9.64
C GLU A 53 -18.12 -13.54 -9.54
N GLU A 54 -18.93 -12.84 -8.75
CA GLU A 54 -18.81 -11.39 -8.57
C GLU A 54 -17.49 -11.02 -7.86
N ARG A 55 -17.02 -11.87 -6.95
CA ARG A 55 -15.81 -11.62 -6.17
C ARG A 55 -14.53 -12.18 -6.78
N LYS A 56 -14.61 -13.10 -7.75
CA LYS A 56 -13.41 -13.70 -8.37
C LYS A 56 -12.46 -12.66 -8.97
N ALA A 57 -12.99 -11.65 -9.65
CA ALA A 57 -12.17 -10.59 -10.22
C ALA A 57 -11.42 -9.79 -9.15
N SER A 58 -12.09 -9.47 -8.04
CA SER A 58 -11.48 -8.78 -6.90
C SER A 58 -10.40 -9.63 -6.22
N VAL A 59 -10.68 -10.92 -6.00
CA VAL A 59 -9.70 -11.88 -5.46
C VAL A 59 -8.46 -11.95 -6.35
N ALA A 60 -8.65 -12.08 -7.67
CA ALA A 60 -7.55 -12.17 -8.62
C ALA A 60 -6.69 -10.89 -8.63
N ALA A 61 -7.33 -9.71 -8.59
CA ALA A 61 -6.62 -8.42 -8.55
C ALA A 61 -5.75 -8.28 -7.30
N VAL A 62 -6.30 -8.64 -6.15
CA VAL A 62 -5.60 -8.58 -4.86
C VAL A 62 -4.44 -9.56 -4.81
N MET A 63 -4.68 -10.81 -5.24
CA MET A 63 -3.64 -11.83 -5.30
C MET A 63 -2.49 -11.36 -6.19
N THR A 64 -2.81 -10.82 -7.37
CA THR A 64 -1.83 -10.26 -8.31
C THR A 64 -1.03 -9.11 -7.69
N TYR A 65 -1.66 -8.24 -6.90
CA TYR A 65 -0.97 -7.14 -6.20
C TYR A 65 0.11 -7.66 -5.24
N PHE A 66 -0.22 -8.64 -4.39
CA PHE A 66 0.74 -9.19 -3.44
C PHE A 66 1.83 -10.04 -4.10
N ILE A 67 1.48 -10.81 -5.15
CA ILE A 67 2.45 -11.53 -5.98
C ILE A 67 3.46 -10.53 -6.57
N GLY A 68 2.98 -9.50 -7.27
CA GLY A 68 3.86 -8.54 -7.92
C GLY A 68 4.79 -7.82 -6.95
N ARG A 69 4.30 -7.48 -5.75
CA ARG A 69 5.15 -6.90 -4.70
C ARG A 69 6.20 -7.87 -4.17
N TYR A 70 5.81 -9.11 -3.90
CA TYR A 70 6.74 -10.15 -3.47
C TYR A 70 7.88 -10.32 -4.48
N GLU A 71 7.54 -10.50 -5.75
CA GLU A 71 8.53 -10.74 -6.81
C GLU A 71 9.41 -9.51 -7.04
N ALA A 72 8.85 -8.30 -6.97
CA ALA A 72 9.61 -7.06 -7.12
C ALA A 72 10.63 -6.82 -6.00
N ILE A 73 10.31 -7.18 -4.75
CA ILE A 73 11.22 -6.95 -3.61
C ILE A 73 12.20 -8.12 -3.44
N SER A 74 11.73 -9.36 -3.60
CA SER A 74 12.55 -10.55 -3.36
C SER A 74 13.39 -10.97 -4.57
N GLY A 75 13.00 -10.57 -5.79
CA GLY A 75 13.59 -11.08 -7.04
C GLY A 75 13.33 -12.57 -7.31
N SER A 76 12.44 -13.20 -6.53
CA SER A 76 12.14 -14.64 -6.60
C SER A 76 10.78 -14.88 -7.26
N ASP A 77 10.64 -16.02 -7.96
CA ASP A 77 9.37 -16.47 -8.53
C ASP A 77 8.38 -16.86 -7.44
N PHE A 78 7.16 -16.30 -7.50
CA PHE A 78 6.14 -16.56 -6.50
C PHE A 78 5.73 -18.03 -6.45
N GLY A 79 5.58 -18.70 -7.59
CA GLY A 79 5.08 -20.09 -7.65
C GLY A 79 5.99 -21.07 -6.90
N THR A 80 7.29 -20.91 -7.10
CA THR A 80 8.32 -21.71 -6.43
C THR A 80 8.31 -21.44 -4.91
N ALA A 81 8.33 -20.16 -4.52
CA ALA A 81 8.33 -19.77 -3.12
C ALA A 81 7.05 -20.20 -2.38
N ALA A 82 5.89 -20.08 -3.03
CA ALA A 82 4.61 -20.55 -2.50
C ALA A 82 4.61 -22.06 -2.26
N SER A 83 5.12 -22.84 -3.21
CA SER A 83 5.25 -24.30 -3.07
C SER A 83 6.16 -24.70 -1.91
N GLU A 84 7.28 -23.99 -1.73
CA GLU A 84 8.19 -24.23 -0.60
C GLU A 84 7.57 -23.82 0.73
N ARG A 85 6.94 -22.64 0.78
CA ARG A 85 6.27 -22.13 1.97
C ARG A 85 5.19 -23.10 2.44
N LEU A 86 4.34 -23.60 1.54
CA LEU A 86 3.27 -24.56 1.86
C LEU A 86 3.78 -25.91 2.39
N LYS A 87 5.04 -26.28 2.16
CA LYS A 87 5.67 -27.47 2.76
C LYS A 87 6.17 -27.21 4.18
N GLN A 88 6.39 -25.95 4.55
CA GLN A 88 7.03 -25.53 5.80
C GLN A 88 6.04 -25.01 6.83
N VAL A 89 4.92 -24.42 6.40
CA VAL A 89 3.89 -23.87 7.29
C VAL A 89 2.62 -24.69 7.28
N LYS A 90 1.89 -24.69 8.40
CA LYS A 90 0.54 -25.25 8.43
C LYS A 90 -0.41 -24.23 7.83
N LEU A 91 -1.46 -24.70 7.14
CA LEU A 91 -2.49 -23.81 6.62
C LEU A 91 -3.11 -22.93 7.70
N VAL A 92 -3.25 -23.43 8.94
CA VAL A 92 -3.76 -22.65 10.08
C VAL A 92 -2.91 -21.41 10.38
N ASP A 93 -1.60 -21.47 10.15
CA ASP A 93 -0.69 -20.34 10.39
C ASP A 93 -0.85 -19.27 9.31
N ILE A 94 -1.20 -19.67 8.07
CA ILE A 94 -1.55 -18.75 6.98
C ILE A 94 -2.91 -18.09 7.27
N PHE A 95 -3.89 -18.84 7.79
CA PHE A 95 -5.19 -18.30 8.17
C PHE A 95 -5.15 -17.39 9.39
N ALA A 96 -4.20 -17.59 10.31
CA ALA A 96 -3.98 -16.70 11.46
C ALA A 96 -3.50 -15.29 11.08
N GLN A 97 -3.22 -15.04 9.79
CA GLN A 97 -2.91 -13.71 9.26
C GLN A 97 -4.17 -12.89 8.96
N ASP A 98 -5.38 -13.42 9.17
CA ASP A 98 -6.65 -12.76 8.85
C ASP A 98 -6.79 -11.36 9.47
N GLU A 99 -6.40 -11.20 10.75
CA GLU A 99 -6.43 -9.92 11.47
C GLU A 99 -5.56 -8.84 10.82
N VAL A 100 -4.53 -9.23 10.06
CA VAL A 100 -3.61 -8.31 9.36
C VAL A 100 -3.98 -8.16 7.89
N CYS A 101 -4.37 -9.26 7.24
CA CYS A 101 -4.67 -9.31 5.82
C CYS A 101 -6.01 -8.67 5.48
N LEU A 102 -7.07 -8.95 6.24
CA LEU A 102 -8.43 -8.49 5.93
C LEU A 102 -8.56 -6.96 5.99
N PRO A 103 -8.03 -6.24 6.99
CA PRO A 103 -8.13 -4.77 7.00
C PRO A 103 -7.42 -4.13 5.80
N ARG A 104 -6.24 -4.65 5.42
CA ARG A 104 -5.49 -4.15 4.26
C ARG A 104 -6.22 -4.43 2.96
N LEU A 105 -6.82 -5.61 2.85
CA LEU A 105 -7.67 -5.98 1.73
C LEU A 105 -8.86 -5.03 1.59
N GLN A 106 -9.50 -4.68 2.70
CA GLN A 106 -10.62 -3.76 2.73
C GLN A 106 -10.22 -2.32 2.35
N ILE A 107 -9.05 -1.86 2.82
CA ILE A 107 -8.49 -0.56 2.41
C ILE A 107 -8.22 -0.54 0.90
N LEU A 108 -7.57 -1.59 0.37
CA LEU A 108 -7.29 -1.71 -1.06
C LEU A 108 -8.59 -1.71 -1.87
N GLY A 109 -9.59 -2.50 -1.46
CA GLY A 109 -10.90 -2.55 -2.12
C GLY A 109 -11.62 -1.20 -2.10
N THR A 110 -11.58 -0.49 -0.97
CA THR A 110 -12.16 0.86 -0.85
C THR A 110 -11.50 1.83 -1.83
N LYS A 111 -10.16 1.84 -1.88
CA LYS A 111 -9.40 2.70 -2.80
C LYS A 111 -9.67 2.37 -4.26
N MET A 112 -9.76 1.09 -4.62
CA MET A 112 -10.12 0.68 -5.98
C MET A 112 -11.54 1.14 -6.35
N GLY A 113 -12.49 1.08 -5.42
CA GLY A 113 -13.84 1.62 -5.62
C GLY A 113 -13.83 3.14 -5.86
N GLU A 114 -13.11 3.89 -5.03
CA GLU A 114 -12.92 5.34 -5.19
C GLU A 114 -12.33 5.70 -6.57
N TYR A 115 -11.29 4.98 -7.01
CA TYR A 115 -10.71 5.19 -8.34
C TYR A 115 -11.70 4.86 -9.46
N GLY A 116 -12.50 3.80 -9.30
CA GLY A 116 -13.54 3.45 -10.27
C GLY A 116 -14.55 4.58 -10.49
N GLU A 117 -15.00 5.23 -9.41
CA GLU A 117 -15.93 6.37 -9.50
C GLU A 117 -15.29 7.61 -10.14
N ILE A 118 -14.03 7.89 -9.82
CA ILE A 118 -13.27 8.99 -10.47
C ILE A 118 -13.20 8.77 -11.98
N PHE A 119 -12.84 7.56 -12.43
CA PHE A 119 -12.73 7.28 -13.86
C PHE A 119 -14.06 7.35 -14.59
N LYS A 120 -15.17 6.92 -13.96
CA LYS A 120 -16.52 7.08 -14.54
C LYS A 120 -16.88 8.54 -14.71
N GLY A 121 -16.59 9.37 -13.70
CA GLY A 121 -16.80 10.82 -13.77
C GLY A 121 -16.02 11.47 -14.91
N SER A 122 -14.73 11.16 -15.02
CA SER A 122 -13.87 11.68 -16.11
C SER A 122 -14.31 11.24 -17.50
N GLN A 123 -14.81 10.00 -17.65
CA GLN A 123 -15.36 9.55 -18.94
C GLN A 123 -16.64 10.31 -19.32
N ALA A 124 -17.53 10.56 -18.36
CA ALA A 124 -18.74 11.34 -18.60
C ALA A 124 -18.43 12.78 -19.03
N GLU A 125 -17.43 13.41 -18.40
CA GLU A 125 -16.94 14.74 -18.79
C GLU A 125 -16.34 14.74 -20.20
N GLN A 126 -15.53 13.74 -20.55
CA GLN A 126 -14.96 13.63 -21.90
C GLN A 126 -15.99 13.34 -22.99
N GLN A 127 -17.04 12.56 -22.70
CA GLN A 127 -18.13 12.33 -23.64
C GLN A 127 -18.94 13.62 -23.89
N ASN A 128 -19.20 14.41 -22.85
CA ASN A 128 -19.92 15.67 -22.97
C ASN A 128 -19.12 16.72 -23.76
N GLN A 129 -17.79 16.77 -23.60
CA GLN A 129 -16.92 17.68 -24.36
C GLN A 129 -16.76 17.30 -25.85
N ASN A 130 -16.97 16.03 -26.20
CA ASN A 130 -16.84 15.53 -27.57
C ASN A 130 -18.18 15.41 -28.32
N SER A 131 -19.30 15.76 -27.69
CA SER A 131 -20.58 15.90 -28.39
C SER A 131 -20.53 17.17 -29.25
N PRO A 132 -20.58 17.08 -30.59
CA PRO A 132 -20.73 18.25 -31.43
C PRO A 132 -22.07 18.90 -31.07
N ASN A 133 -22.09 20.21 -30.82
CA ASN A 133 -23.33 20.95 -30.74
C ASN A 133 -24.08 20.77 -32.07
N ASP A 134 -25.22 20.07 -32.03
CA ASP A 134 -26.28 20.19 -33.04
C ASP A 134 -27.05 21.51 -32.82
#